data_AF-K1YTM8-F1
#
_entry.id   AF-K1YTM8-F1
#
_cell.length_a   1.000
_cell.length_b   1.000
_cell.length_c   1.000
_cell.angle_alpha   90.00
_cell.angle_beta   90.00
_cell.angle_gamma   90.00
#
_symmetry.space_group_name_H-M   'P 1'
#
loop_
_entity.id
_entity.type
_entity.pdbx_description
1 polymer ?
#
loop_
_entity_poly.entity_id
_entity_poly.type
_entity_poly.pdbx_seq_one_letter_code
_entity_poly.pdbx_strand_id
1 'polypeptide(L)'
;MKKDEIQIISLVCILIIGIYAGTFIVLINPSILEKNRISEKMNTMLDEIKKNKAIAAKKDQVLKETELVNNKIAQYKKALVTSTEFDYFRDTIRDMANEYEVKVLSDRTSVVADSSKSVFKDNIIYVEKMITLNLDCKYHDFGSFLNRIEDTSIFRKADDLSINKKGDLLSIKLDILSLMIENATT
;
A
#
# COMPACT_ATOMS: atom_id res chain seq x y z
N MET A 1 76.30 -43.75 31.21
CA MET A 1 74.83 -43.88 31.16
C MET A 1 74.47 -44.90 30.12
N LYS A 2 73.81 -45.97 30.54
CA LYS A 2 73.41 -47.05 29.61
C LYS A 2 72.25 -46.54 28.76
N LYS A 3 72.19 -46.98 27.50
CA LYS A 3 71.21 -46.56 26.48
C LYS A 3 69.75 -46.64 26.98
N ASP A 4 69.51 -47.51 27.95
CA ASP A 4 68.21 -47.77 28.57
C ASP A 4 67.76 -46.64 29.53
N GLU A 5 68.68 -45.93 30.20
CA GLU A 5 68.35 -44.82 31.11
C GLU A 5 67.87 -43.58 30.35
N ILE A 6 68.45 -43.31 29.18
CA ILE A 6 68.07 -42.19 28.31
C ILE A 6 66.68 -42.43 27.69
N GLN A 7 66.36 -43.68 27.36
CA GLN A 7 65.03 -44.04 26.85
C GLN A 7 63.94 -43.87 27.91
N ILE A 8 64.20 -44.26 29.17
CA ILE A 8 63.26 -44.08 30.27
C ILE A 8 63.01 -42.59 30.54
N ILE A 9 64.06 -41.77 30.59
CA ILE A 9 63.93 -40.32 30.80
C ILE A 9 63.14 -39.67 29.66
N SER A 10 63.41 -40.04 28.41
CA SER A 10 62.67 -39.52 27.25
C SER A 10 61.18 -39.87 27.31
N LEU A 11 60.83 -41.08 27.77
CA LEU A 11 59.45 -41.54 27.84
C LEU A 11 58.67 -40.82 28.94
N VAL A 12 59.32 -40.55 30.08
CA VAL A 12 58.76 -39.74 31.17
C VAL A 12 58.55 -38.29 30.73
N CYS A 13 59.49 -37.69 30.01
CA CYS A 13 59.34 -36.33 29.48
C CYS A 13 58.16 -36.22 28.50
N ILE A 14 57.99 -37.20 27.60
CA ILE A 14 56.86 -37.22 26.65
C ILE A 14 55.52 -37.34 27.41
N LEU A 15 55.47 -38.17 28.46
CA LEU A 15 54.28 -38.32 29.29
C LEU A 15 53.90 -37.01 30.00
N ILE A 16 54.88 -36.31 30.57
CA ILE A 16 54.67 -35.02 31.25
C ILE A 16 54.17 -33.96 30.25
N ILE A 17 54.79 -33.88 29.06
CA ILE A 17 54.34 -32.96 28.00
C ILE A 17 52.92 -33.30 27.55
N GLY A 18 52.59 -34.59 27.41
CA GLY A 18 51.25 -35.05 27.05
C GLY A 18 50.18 -34.68 28.09
N ILE A 19 50.48 -34.84 29.37
CA ILE A 19 49.59 -34.44 30.48
C ILE A 19 49.42 -32.91 30.50
N TYR A 20 50.50 -32.15 30.30
CA TYR A 20 50.44 -30.69 30.29
C TYR A 20 49.65 -30.15 29.09
N ALA A 21 49.90 -30.69 27.89
CA ALA A 21 49.12 -30.34 26.69
C ALA A 21 47.64 -30.75 26.83
N GLY A 22 47.36 -31.95 27.36
CA GLY A 22 46.00 -32.42 27.57
C GLY A 22 45.23 -31.56 28.56
N THR A 23 45.83 -31.21 29.69
CA THR A 23 45.19 -30.32 30.69
C THR A 23 45.01 -28.90 30.18
N PHE A 24 45.99 -28.36 29.45
CA PHE A 24 45.89 -27.03 28.83
C PHE A 24 44.76 -26.96 27.80
N ILE A 25 44.64 -27.97 26.92
CA ILE A 25 43.60 -28.04 25.89
C ILE A 25 42.20 -28.20 26.53
N VAL A 26 42.06 -29.07 27.53
CA VAL A 26 40.77 -29.36 28.17
C VAL A 26 40.27 -28.20 29.04
N LEU A 27 41.15 -27.49 29.76
CA LEU A 27 40.72 -26.36 30.60
C LEU A 27 40.47 -25.06 29.83
N ILE A 28 41.24 -24.77 28.78
CA ILE A 28 41.22 -23.44 28.15
C ILE A 28 40.24 -23.35 26.97
N ASN A 29 40.07 -24.42 26.19
CA ASN A 29 39.14 -24.41 25.05
C ASN A 29 37.66 -24.19 25.40
N PRO A 30 37.07 -24.76 26.47
CA PRO A 30 35.65 -24.55 26.75
C PRO A 30 35.35 -23.07 27.05
N SER A 31 36.26 -22.37 27.73
CA SER A 31 36.12 -20.94 28.04
C SER A 31 36.20 -20.03 26.81
N ILE A 32 36.96 -20.41 25.77
CA ILE A 32 37.06 -19.64 24.52
C ILE A 32 35.78 -19.81 23.68
N LEU A 33 35.24 -21.03 23.59
CA LEU A 33 34.01 -21.30 22.85
C LEU A 33 32.79 -20.62 23.48
N GLU A 34 32.68 -20.64 24.81
CA GLU A 34 31.62 -19.91 25.52
C GLU A 34 31.75 -18.40 25.35
N LYS A 35 32.98 -17.86 25.42
CA LYS A 35 33.24 -16.44 25.19
C LYS A 35 32.86 -16.00 23.77
N ASN A 36 33.17 -16.82 22.75
CA ASN A 36 32.78 -16.53 21.38
C ASN A 36 31.26 -16.57 21.21
N ARG A 37 30.57 -17.55 21.82
CA ARG A 37 29.09 -17.64 21.79
C ARG A 37 28.41 -16.47 22.50
N ILE A 38 28.99 -16.01 23.61
CA ILE A 38 28.51 -14.82 24.33
C ILE A 38 28.74 -13.56 23.51
N SER A 39 29.90 -13.42 22.86
CA SER A 39 30.21 -12.28 21.99
C SER A 39 29.27 -12.22 20.78
N GLU A 40 28.96 -13.36 20.17
CA GLU A 40 28.04 -13.44 19.03
C GLU A 40 26.61 -13.04 19.46
N LYS A 41 26.12 -13.59 20.58
CA LYS A 41 24.83 -13.20 21.17
C LYS A 41 24.77 -11.71 21.56
N MET A 42 25.88 -11.15 22.05
CA MET A 42 25.97 -9.75 22.41
C MET A 42 25.92 -8.85 21.16
N ASN A 43 26.59 -9.25 20.08
CA ASN A 43 26.53 -8.54 18.80
C ASN A 43 25.12 -8.59 18.20
N THR A 44 24.45 -9.75 18.22
CA THR A 44 23.06 -9.85 17.73
C THR A 44 22.09 -9.00 18.56
N MET A 45 22.23 -8.99 19.89
CA MET A 45 21.42 -8.13 20.75
C MET A 45 21.70 -6.64 20.52
N LEU A 46 22.95 -6.24 20.28
CA LEU A 46 23.28 -4.86 19.95
C LEU A 46 22.68 -4.42 18.61
N ASP A 47 22.67 -5.30 17.61
CA ASP A 47 22.03 -5.02 16.33
C ASP A 47 20.50 -4.97 16.43
N GLU A 48 19.88 -5.83 17.25
CA GLU A 48 18.45 -5.75 17.57
C GLU A 48 18.10 -4.45 18.31
N ILE A 49 18.92 -4.03 19.29
CA ILE A 49 18.75 -2.75 19.99
C ILE A 49 18.87 -1.57 19.01
N LYS A 50 19.84 -1.59 18.09
CA LYS A 50 19.98 -0.55 17.06
C LYS A 50 18.77 -0.51 16.12
N LYS A 51 18.29 -1.67 15.65
CA LYS A 51 17.08 -1.75 14.82
C LYS A 51 15.85 -1.25 15.56
N ASN A 52 15.65 -1.67 16.80
CA ASN A 52 14.54 -1.23 17.63
C ASN A 52 14.61 0.26 17.95
N LYS A 53 15.81 0.83 18.16
CA LYS A 53 16.01 2.26 18.35
C LYS A 53 15.70 3.06 17.07
N ALA A 54 16.05 2.54 15.90
CA ALA A 54 15.71 3.16 14.62
C ALA A 54 14.20 3.13 14.33
N ILE A 55 13.51 2.04 14.71
CA ILE A 55 12.04 1.93 14.62
C ILE A 55 11.37 2.86 15.64
N ALA A 56 11.87 2.91 16.88
CA ALA A 56 11.37 3.81 17.92
C ALA A 56 11.55 5.28 17.53
N ALA A 57 12.67 5.65 16.92
CA ALA A 57 12.90 7.00 16.41
C ALA A 57 11.92 7.41 15.30
N LYS A 58 11.38 6.44 14.54
CA LYS A 58 10.37 6.67 13.51
C LYS A 58 8.94 6.57 14.03
N LYS A 59 8.72 6.11 15.27
CA LYS A 59 7.38 5.91 15.83
C LYS A 59 6.55 7.19 15.78
N ASP A 60 7.09 8.30 16.26
CA ASP A 60 6.36 9.57 16.31
C ASP A 60 6.08 10.13 14.91
N GLN A 61 6.99 9.92 13.96
CA GLN A 61 6.77 10.28 12.56
C GLN A 61 5.63 9.46 11.97
N VAL A 62 5.66 8.13 12.13
CA VAL A 62 4.62 7.22 11.63
C VAL A 62 3.27 7.52 12.29
N LEU A 63 3.24 7.83 13.58
CA LEU A 63 2.02 8.23 14.29
C LEU A 63 1.44 9.52 13.70
N LYS A 64 2.26 10.54 13.46
CA LYS A 64 1.83 11.80 12.82
C LYS A 64 1.34 11.58 11.40
N GLU A 65 2.04 10.78 10.61
CA GLU A 65 1.62 10.42 9.26
C GLU A 65 0.29 9.65 9.27
N THR A 66 0.13 8.72 10.21
CA THR A 66 -1.12 7.95 10.40
C THR A 66 -2.27 8.86 10.82
N GLU A 67 -2.06 9.79 11.74
CA GLU A 67 -3.06 10.77 12.15
C GLU A 67 -3.47 11.68 10.98
N LEU A 68 -2.49 12.16 10.21
CA LEU A 68 -2.72 12.98 9.02
C LEU A 68 -3.52 12.21 7.96
N VAL A 69 -3.17 10.95 7.70
CA VAL A 69 -3.90 10.07 6.79
C VAL A 69 -5.32 9.81 7.30
N ASN A 70 -5.50 9.51 8.59
CA ASN A 70 -6.82 9.31 9.19
C ASN A 70 -7.69 10.56 9.12
N ASN A 71 -7.12 11.74 9.36
CA ASN A 71 -7.82 13.01 9.22
C ASN A 71 -8.24 13.26 7.77
N LYS A 72 -7.37 12.99 6.79
CA LYS A 72 -7.72 13.07 5.36
C LYS A 72 -8.83 12.08 4.99
N ILE A 73 -8.75 10.83 5.47
CA ILE A 73 -9.79 9.83 5.25
C ILE A 73 -11.13 10.30 5.84
N ALA A 74 -11.13 10.84 7.06
CA ALA A 74 -12.35 11.37 7.68
C ALA A 74 -12.93 12.56 6.90
N GLN A 75 -12.09 13.44 6.37
CA GLN A 75 -12.52 14.53 5.49
C GLN A 75 -13.12 14.00 4.19
N TYR A 76 -12.47 13.04 3.53
CA TYR A 76 -13.00 12.43 2.31
C TYR A 76 -14.31 11.68 2.55
N LYS A 77 -14.44 10.95 3.67
CA LYS A 77 -15.70 10.29 4.05
C LYS A 77 -16.85 11.28 4.18
N LYS A 78 -16.62 12.47 4.73
CA LYS A 78 -17.63 13.54 4.83
C LYS A 78 -17.97 14.19 3.49
N ALA A 79 -17.04 14.17 2.55
CA ALA A 79 -17.19 14.79 1.24
C ALA A 79 -17.70 13.82 0.15
N LEU A 80 -17.80 12.52 0.46
CA LEU A 80 -18.35 11.53 -0.46
C LEU A 80 -19.77 11.90 -0.88
N VAL A 81 -20.08 11.62 -2.14
CA VAL A 81 -21.37 11.94 -2.75
C VAL A 81 -22.47 11.08 -2.10
N THR A 82 -23.54 11.71 -1.64
CA THR A 82 -24.72 11.00 -1.16
C THR A 82 -25.57 10.47 -2.32
N SER A 83 -26.48 9.51 -2.06
CA SER A 83 -27.38 9.04 -3.13
C SER A 83 -28.21 10.17 -3.74
N THR A 84 -28.70 11.11 -2.92
CA THR A 84 -29.48 12.25 -3.40
C THR A 84 -28.66 13.17 -4.29
N GLU A 85 -27.40 13.46 -3.94
CA GLU A 85 -26.52 14.28 -4.78
C GLU A 85 -26.12 13.57 -6.07
N PHE A 86 -25.99 12.24 -6.04
CA PHE A 86 -25.77 11.45 -7.25
C PHE A 86 -26.97 11.55 -8.20
N ASP A 87 -28.19 11.34 -7.69
CA ASP A 87 -29.41 11.40 -8.49
C ASP A 87 -29.63 12.81 -9.05
N TYR A 88 -29.42 13.85 -8.24
CA TYR A 88 -29.46 15.24 -8.69
C TYR A 88 -28.42 15.52 -9.79
N PHE A 89 -27.19 15.03 -9.61
CA PHE A 89 -26.17 15.16 -10.64
C PHE A 89 -26.59 14.47 -11.95
N ARG A 90 -27.05 13.22 -11.88
CA ARG A 90 -27.55 12.49 -13.06
C ARG A 90 -28.63 13.27 -13.80
N ASP A 91 -29.59 13.82 -13.07
CA ASP A 91 -30.72 14.55 -13.66
C ASP A 91 -30.25 15.87 -14.30
N THR A 92 -29.24 16.52 -13.74
CA THR A 92 -28.66 17.78 -14.25
C THR A 92 -27.63 17.60 -15.37
N ILE A 93 -27.12 16.38 -15.62
CA ILE A 93 -26.17 16.13 -16.73
C ILE A 93 -26.73 16.60 -18.07
N ARG A 94 -28.02 16.38 -18.33
CA ARG A 94 -28.63 16.80 -19.59
C ARG A 94 -28.69 18.32 -19.72
N ASP A 95 -28.98 19.02 -18.62
CA ASP A 95 -28.98 20.48 -18.59
C ASP A 95 -27.57 21.04 -18.80
N MET A 96 -26.56 20.43 -18.14
CA MET A 96 -25.15 20.76 -18.38
C MET A 96 -24.76 20.52 -19.83
N ALA A 97 -25.16 19.39 -20.41
CA ALA A 97 -24.84 19.08 -21.81
C ALA A 97 -25.45 20.12 -22.76
N ASN A 98 -26.70 20.52 -22.53
CA ASN A 98 -27.38 21.54 -23.31
C ASN A 98 -26.70 22.91 -23.22
N GLU A 99 -26.14 23.28 -22.06
CA GLU A 99 -25.37 24.53 -21.87
C GLU A 99 -24.18 24.64 -22.84
N TYR A 100 -23.57 23.50 -23.17
CA TYR A 100 -22.40 23.41 -24.07
C TYR A 100 -22.75 22.88 -25.46
N GLU A 101 -24.00 22.95 -25.91
CA GLU A 101 -24.44 22.41 -27.22
C GLU A 101 -24.15 20.90 -27.42
N VAL A 102 -24.03 20.13 -26.32
CA VAL A 102 -23.81 18.68 -26.36
C VAL A 102 -25.14 17.94 -26.30
N LYS A 103 -25.42 17.14 -27.33
CA LYS A 103 -26.67 16.37 -27.39
C LYS A 103 -26.51 15.01 -26.72
N VAL A 104 -27.19 14.79 -25.60
CA VAL A 104 -27.28 13.46 -24.96
C VAL A 104 -28.30 12.59 -25.71
N LEU A 105 -27.84 11.52 -26.35
CA LEU A 105 -28.69 10.56 -27.07
C LEU A 105 -29.27 9.50 -26.12
N SER A 106 -28.47 9.05 -25.17
CA SER A 106 -28.90 8.11 -24.14
C SER A 106 -28.00 8.20 -22.93
N ASP A 107 -28.58 8.01 -21.75
CA ASP A 107 -27.88 7.83 -20.50
C ASP A 107 -28.31 6.51 -19.85
N ARG A 108 -27.37 5.82 -19.22
CA ARG A 108 -27.65 4.61 -18.43
C ARG A 108 -26.81 4.64 -17.16
N THR A 109 -27.44 4.32 -16.04
CA THR A 109 -26.72 4.15 -14.77
C THR A 109 -26.58 2.66 -14.47
N SER A 110 -25.40 2.25 -14.02
CA SER A 110 -25.14 0.91 -13.52
C SER A 110 -24.30 0.98 -12.24
N VAL A 111 -24.42 -0.04 -11.41
CA VAL A 111 -23.52 -0.22 -10.27
C VAL A 111 -22.30 -0.99 -10.75
N VAL A 112 -21.10 -0.50 -10.46
CA VAL A 112 -19.87 -1.20 -10.78
C VAL A 112 -19.73 -2.36 -9.79
N ALA A 113 -19.92 -3.58 -10.29
CA ALA A 113 -19.92 -4.77 -9.45
C ALA A 113 -18.49 -5.23 -9.13
N ASP A 114 -17.82 -4.56 -8.19
CA ASP A 114 -16.75 -5.19 -7.39
C ASP A 114 -16.35 -4.39 -6.12
N SER A 115 -17.27 -4.19 -5.18
CA SER A 115 -16.89 -3.76 -3.82
C SER A 115 -16.18 -4.88 -3.02
N SER A 116 -16.14 -6.11 -3.55
CA SER A 116 -15.67 -7.31 -2.83
C SER A 116 -14.13 -7.43 -2.71
N LYS A 117 -13.37 -6.55 -3.37
CA LYS A 117 -11.90 -6.48 -3.33
C LYS A 117 -11.33 -5.42 -2.38
N SER A 118 -12.16 -4.84 -1.50
CA SER A 118 -11.67 -3.90 -0.50
C SER A 118 -10.76 -4.59 0.53
N VAL A 119 -9.58 -4.03 0.75
CA VAL A 119 -8.66 -4.43 1.84
C VAL A 119 -9.29 -4.14 3.21
N PHE A 120 -10.34 -3.31 3.26
CA PHE A 120 -11.10 -2.94 4.46
C PHE A 120 -12.44 -3.70 4.49
N LYS A 121 -12.38 -5.02 4.73
CA LYS A 121 -13.55 -5.93 4.75
C LYS A 121 -14.68 -5.54 5.71
N ASP A 122 -14.43 -4.68 6.70
CA ASP A 122 -15.39 -4.39 7.77
C ASP A 122 -15.95 -2.94 7.73
N ASN A 123 -15.59 -2.12 6.74
CA ASN A 123 -15.99 -0.71 6.67
C ASN A 123 -16.04 -0.19 5.21
N ILE A 124 -16.64 -0.96 4.29
CA ILE A 124 -16.97 -0.43 2.98
C ILE A 124 -18.14 0.53 3.18
N ILE A 125 -17.88 1.83 3.07
CA ILE A 125 -18.88 2.90 3.19
C ILE A 125 -19.10 3.55 1.82
N TYR A 126 -18.77 2.85 0.73
CA TYR A 126 -18.91 3.42 -0.60
C TYR A 126 -19.28 2.41 -1.68
N VAL A 127 -20.08 2.88 -2.62
CA VAL A 127 -20.48 2.20 -3.85
C VAL A 127 -19.96 3.00 -5.02
N GLU A 128 -19.52 2.30 -6.06
CA GLU A 128 -19.19 2.91 -7.34
C GLU A 128 -20.38 2.80 -8.28
N LYS A 129 -20.85 3.94 -8.77
CA LYS A 129 -21.87 4.02 -9.82
C LYS A 129 -21.25 4.56 -11.10
N MET A 130 -21.60 3.95 -12.21
CA MET A 130 -21.20 4.37 -13.54
C MET A 130 -22.39 4.96 -14.28
N ILE A 131 -22.22 6.15 -14.85
CA ILE A 131 -23.15 6.77 -15.79
C ILE A 131 -22.54 6.71 -17.18
N THR A 132 -23.12 5.89 -18.05
CA THR A 132 -22.76 5.82 -19.46
C THR A 132 -23.59 6.79 -20.26
N LEU A 133 -22.94 7.71 -20.96
CA LEU A 133 -23.55 8.69 -21.85
C LEU A 133 -23.15 8.39 -23.30
N ASN A 134 -24.13 8.44 -24.20
CA ASN A 134 -23.88 8.55 -25.64
C ASN A 134 -24.24 9.97 -26.08
N LEU A 135 -23.29 10.66 -26.70
CA LEU A 135 -23.34 12.10 -26.99
C LEU A 135 -23.10 12.35 -28.48
N ASP A 136 -23.71 13.39 -29.02
CA ASP A 136 -23.34 13.97 -30.33
C ASP A 136 -22.98 15.46 -30.15
N CYS A 137 -21.78 15.87 -30.53
CA CYS A 137 -21.30 17.26 -30.33
C CYS A 137 -20.07 17.61 -31.17
N LYS A 138 -19.66 18.88 -31.16
CA LYS A 138 -18.36 19.30 -31.70
C LYS A 138 -17.25 19.01 -30.69
N TYR A 139 -16.01 18.95 -31.17
CA TYR A 139 -14.84 18.67 -30.32
C TYR A 139 -14.66 19.67 -29.18
N HIS A 140 -14.77 20.98 -29.48
CA HIS A 140 -14.57 22.02 -28.46
C HIS A 140 -15.65 21.98 -27.38
N ASP A 141 -16.89 21.84 -27.81
CA ASP A 141 -18.10 21.75 -26.98
C ASP A 141 -17.99 20.57 -25.99
N PHE A 142 -17.54 19.41 -26.48
CA PHE A 142 -17.26 18.25 -25.63
C PHE A 142 -16.22 18.53 -24.55
N GLY A 143 -15.11 19.18 -24.90
CA GLY A 143 -14.04 19.47 -23.93
C GLY A 143 -14.53 20.34 -22.77
N SER A 144 -15.34 21.36 -23.08
CA SER A 144 -15.94 22.23 -22.06
C SER A 144 -16.93 21.48 -21.17
N PHE A 145 -17.77 20.64 -21.76
CA PHE A 145 -18.71 19.79 -21.04
C PHE A 145 -18.01 18.77 -20.12
N LEU A 146 -16.95 18.12 -20.61
CA LEU A 146 -16.17 17.15 -19.85
C LEU A 146 -15.52 17.81 -18.63
N ASN A 147 -14.87 18.97 -18.83
CA ASN A 147 -14.28 19.73 -17.73
C ASN A 147 -15.34 20.10 -16.68
N ARG A 148 -16.52 20.55 -17.13
CA ARG A 148 -17.62 20.90 -16.23
C ARG A 148 -18.05 19.71 -15.36
N ILE A 149 -18.12 18.51 -15.92
CA ILE A 149 -18.45 17.27 -15.18
C ILE A 149 -17.42 17.00 -14.09
N GLU A 150 -16.12 17.00 -14.44
CA GLU A 150 -15.05 16.67 -13.50
C GLU A 150 -14.91 17.70 -12.38
N ASP A 151 -15.24 18.97 -12.65
CA ASP A 151 -15.25 20.04 -11.65
C ASP A 151 -16.42 19.95 -10.65
N THR A 152 -17.44 19.12 -10.89
CA THR A 152 -18.60 19.03 -9.99
C THR A 152 -18.29 18.34 -8.67
N SER A 153 -17.32 17.43 -8.64
CA SER A 153 -16.90 16.72 -7.42
C SER A 153 -15.61 15.95 -7.67
N ILE A 154 -14.72 15.97 -6.67
CA ILE A 154 -13.49 15.17 -6.65
C ILE A 154 -13.72 13.65 -6.68
N PHE A 155 -14.96 13.21 -6.42
CA PHE A 155 -15.37 11.81 -6.42
C PHE A 155 -16.05 11.40 -7.75
N ARG A 156 -15.98 12.26 -8.76
CA ARG A 156 -16.47 11.98 -10.11
C ARG A 156 -15.34 12.09 -11.10
N LYS A 157 -15.28 11.16 -12.05
CA LYS A 157 -14.24 11.14 -13.06
C LYS A 157 -14.74 10.49 -14.34
N ALA A 158 -14.23 10.94 -15.49
CA ALA A 158 -14.33 10.16 -16.71
C ALA A 158 -13.43 8.92 -16.61
N ASP A 159 -14.02 7.74 -16.81
CA ASP A 159 -13.33 6.45 -16.75
C ASP A 159 -12.94 5.95 -18.13
N ASP A 160 -13.92 5.81 -19.02
CA ASP A 160 -13.73 5.38 -20.41
C ASP A 160 -14.36 6.37 -21.40
N LEU A 161 -13.72 6.52 -22.55
CA LEU A 161 -14.08 7.48 -23.58
C LEU A 161 -13.81 6.88 -24.97
N SER A 162 -14.87 6.75 -25.76
CA SER A 162 -14.78 6.38 -27.18
C SER A 162 -15.33 7.51 -28.04
N ILE A 163 -14.54 7.95 -29.02
CA ILE A 163 -14.89 9.04 -29.94
C ILE A 163 -14.91 8.48 -31.35
N ASN A 164 -16.05 8.64 -32.04
CA ASN A 164 -16.21 8.28 -33.44
C ASN A 164 -16.64 9.50 -34.25
N LYS A 165 -16.12 9.64 -35.47
CA LYS A 165 -16.55 10.72 -36.36
C LYS A 165 -17.90 10.38 -36.99
N LYS A 166 -18.84 11.34 -36.96
CA LYS A 166 -20.18 11.22 -37.53
C LYS A 166 -20.50 12.47 -38.33
N GLY A 167 -20.05 12.49 -39.58
CA GLY A 167 -20.13 13.68 -40.44
C GLY A 167 -19.26 14.81 -39.87
N ASP A 168 -19.87 15.97 -39.62
CA ASP A 168 -19.24 17.16 -39.04
C ASP A 168 -19.25 17.16 -37.49
N LEU A 169 -19.96 16.21 -36.89
CA LEU A 169 -20.03 16.03 -35.43
C LEU A 169 -19.22 14.80 -35.00
N LEU A 170 -18.95 14.73 -33.70
CA LEU A 170 -18.42 13.57 -33.02
C LEU A 170 -19.57 12.83 -32.34
N SER A 171 -19.55 11.50 -32.43
CA SER A 171 -20.37 10.61 -31.62
C SER A 171 -19.50 10.02 -30.52
N ILE A 172 -19.82 10.33 -29.27
CA ILE A 172 -18.97 10.07 -28.11
C ILE A 172 -19.70 9.16 -27.14
N LYS A 173 -19.06 8.06 -26.74
CA LYS A 173 -19.46 7.28 -25.56
C LYS A 173 -18.55 7.66 -24.41
N LEU A 174 -19.13 8.16 -23.32
CA LEU A 174 -18.43 8.60 -22.12
C LEU A 174 -18.98 7.84 -20.92
N ASP A 175 -18.10 7.21 -20.16
CA ASP A 175 -18.43 6.54 -18.90
C ASP A 175 -17.92 7.41 -17.74
N ILE A 176 -18.85 7.86 -16.87
CA ILE A 176 -18.57 8.70 -15.71
C ILE A 176 -18.69 7.86 -14.44
N LEU A 177 -17.57 7.66 -13.76
CA LEU A 177 -17.52 6.98 -12.48
C LEU A 177 -17.80 7.97 -11.36
N SER A 178 -18.69 7.60 -10.44
CA SER A 178 -18.98 8.36 -9.22
C SER A 178 -18.84 7.45 -8.00
N LEU A 179 -17.99 7.84 -7.04
CA LEU A 179 -17.95 7.22 -5.73
C LEU A 179 -19.01 7.86 -4.84
N MET A 180 -19.85 7.03 -4.23
CA MET A 180 -20.94 7.46 -3.38
C MET A 180 -20.96 6.71 -2.06
N ILE A 181 -21.58 7.28 -1.03
CA ILE A 181 -21.77 6.61 0.27
C ILE A 181 -22.72 5.42 0.13
N GLU A 182 -22.31 4.25 0.63
CA GLU A 182 -23.21 3.12 0.82
C GLU A 182 -24.08 3.43 2.04
N ASN A 183 -25.35 3.76 1.81
CA ASN A 183 -26.31 3.84 2.91
C ASN A 183 -26.49 2.43 3.45
N ALA A 184 -26.03 2.18 4.67
CA ALA A 184 -26.43 1.01 5.42
C ALA A 184 -27.96 1.03 5.51
N THR A 185 -28.62 0.16 4.74
CA THR A 185 -30.02 -0.19 4.96
C THR A 185 -30.13 -0.68 6.41
N THR A 186 -30.57 0.21 7.30
CA THR A 186 -31.14 -0.14 8.61
C THR A 186 -32.45 -0.88 8.43
#